data_AF-A0A2P5L8D5-F1
#
_entry.id   AF-A0A2P5L8D5-F1
#
_cell.length_a   1.000
_cell.length_b   1.000
_cell.length_c   1.000
_cell.angle_alpha   90.00
_cell.angle_beta   90.00
_cell.angle_gamma   90.00
#
_symmetry.space_group_name_H-M   'P 1'
#
loop_
_entity.id
_entity.type
_entity.pdbx_description
1 polymer ?
#
loop_
_entity_poly.entity_id
_entity_poly.type
_entity_poly.pdbx_seq_one_letter_code
_entity_poly.pdbx_strand_id
1 'polypeptide(L)' 'MSVTENLPFLGYGLGLRKDHYLTIIEEKPAIDWFEIITENYLVEGGKPLYY' A
#
# COMPACT_ATOMS: atom_id res chain seq x y z
N MET A 1 29.91 -21.96 6.81
CA MET A 1 29.41 -20.57 6.70
C MET A 1 28.02 -20.54 7.27
N SER A 2 27.85 -19.99 8.46
CA SER A 2 26.55 -19.76 9.08
C SER A 2 25.98 -18.45 8.54
N VAL A 3 25.10 -18.55 7.53
CA VAL A 3 24.37 -17.40 7.00
C VAL A 3 23.20 -17.12 7.94
N THR A 4 23.48 -16.44 9.05
CA THR A 4 22.48 -15.68 9.79
C THR A 4 22.68 -14.22 9.41
N GLU A 5 22.48 -13.91 8.13
CA GLU A 5 22.38 -12.53 7.68
C GLU A 5 21.09 -11.96 8.28
N ASN A 6 21.22 -10.96 9.14
CA ASN A 6 20.09 -10.24 9.70
C ASN A 6 19.45 -9.43 8.57
N LEU A 7 18.28 -9.85 8.09
CA LEU A 7 17.61 -9.19 6.98
C LEU A 7 17.27 -7.73 7.37
N PRO A 8 17.46 -6.75 6.47
CA PRO A 8 17.10 -5.37 6.76
C PRO A 8 15.59 -5.26 7.02
N PHE A 9 15.20 -4.50 8.05
CA PHE A 9 13.80 -4.17 8.29
C PHE A 9 13.34 -3.19 7.21
N LEU A 10 12.37 -3.60 6.39
CA LEU A 10 11.84 -2.81 5.27
C LEU A 10 10.63 -1.95 5.66
N GLY A 11 10.29 -1.87 6.94
CA GLY A 11 9.07 -1.21 7.41
C GLY A 11 7.86 -2.14 7.46
N TYR A 12 6.70 -1.57 7.69
CA TYR A 12 5.41 -2.27 7.66
C TYR A 12 4.47 -1.65 6.62
N GLY A 13 3.65 -2.50 6.01
CA GLY A 13 2.71 -2.08 4.97
C GLY A 13 1.29 -2.53 5.24
N LEU A 14 0.35 -1.84 4.59
CA LEU A 14 -1.08 -2.18 4.58
C LEU A 14 -1.59 -2.31 3.16
N GLY A 15 -2.65 -3.09 2.95
CA GLY A 15 -3.34 -3.11 1.67
C GLY A 15 -4.04 -1.77 1.39
N LEU A 16 -3.79 -1.18 0.22
CA LEU A 16 -4.50 0.02 -0.20
C LEU A 16 -5.99 -0.30 -0.39
N ARG A 17 -6.86 0.56 0.12
CA ARG A 17 -8.32 0.50 -0.07
C ARG A 17 -8.85 1.88 -0.41
N LYS A 18 -9.73 1.94 -1.42
CA LYS A 18 -10.35 3.18 -1.92
C LYS A 18 -10.98 4.04 -0.81
N ASP A 19 -11.61 3.40 0.18
CA ASP A 19 -12.32 4.08 1.26
C ASP A 19 -11.39 4.94 2.15
N HIS A 20 -10.07 4.72 2.09
CA HIS A 20 -9.07 5.42 2.89
C HIS A 20 -8.23 6.43 2.11
N TYR A 21 -8.50 6.68 0.83
CA TYR A 21 -7.64 7.55 0.00
C TYR A 21 -7.57 8.97 0.54
N LEU A 22 -8.71 9.56 0.91
CA LEU A 22 -8.76 10.91 1.47
C LEU A 22 -7.95 10.99 2.76
N THR A 23 -8.16 10.06 3.69
CA THR A 23 -7.38 9.97 4.94
C THR A 23 -5.88 9.86 4.67
N ILE A 24 -5.46 9.03 3.70
CA ILE A 24 -4.03 8.89 3.36
C ILE A 24 -3.45 10.20 2.82
N ILE A 25 -4.19 10.90 1.96
CA ILE A 25 -3.76 12.17 1.35
C ILE A 25 -3.69 13.30 2.39
N GLU A 26 -4.70 13.40 3.25
CA GLU A 26 -4.86 14.47 4.23
C GLU A 26 -3.95 14.27 5.45
N GLU A 27 -3.93 13.07 6.02
CA GLU A 27 -3.27 12.79 7.31
C GLU A 27 -1.85 12.29 7.15
N LYS A 28 -1.47 11.72 5.99
CA LYS A 28 -0.14 11.16 5.72
C LYS A 28 0.34 10.27 6.88
N PRO A 29 -0.41 9.19 7.20
CA PRO A 29 -0.09 8.30 8.32
C PRO A 29 1.33 7.73 8.17
N ALA A 30 1.97 7.40 9.29
CA ALA A 30 3.31 6.84 9.35
C ALA A 30 3.35 5.36 8.89
N ILE A 31 2.90 5.09 7.67
CA ILE A 31 2.90 3.78 7.01
C ILE A 31 3.99 3.82 5.94
N ASP A 32 4.87 2.82 5.94
CA ASP A 32 6.05 2.83 5.05
C ASP A 32 5.68 2.55 3.59
N TRP A 33 4.73 1.65 3.36
CA TRP A 33 4.26 1.30 2.01
C TRP A 33 2.83 0.75 1.98
N PHE A 34 2.19 0.84 0.82
CA PHE A 34 0.89 0.23 0.57
C PHE A 34 0.97 -0.84 -0.50
N GLU A 35 0.28 -1.96 -0.27
CA GLU A 35 0.12 -3.02 -1.27
C GLU A 35 -1.06 -2.71 -2.21
N ILE A 36 -0.85 -2.87 -3.51
CA ILE A 36 -1.86 -2.75 -4.55
C ILE A 36 -1.89 -4.05 -5.35
N ILE A 37 -3.09 -4.57 -5.58
CA ILE A 37 -3.31 -5.75 -6.44
C ILE A 37 -3.99 -5.28 -7.72
N THR A 38 -3.40 -5.59 -8.86
CA THR A 38 -3.82 -5.08 -10.17
C THR A 38 -5.30 -5.33 -10.47
N GLU A 39 -5.83 -6.47 -10.05
CA GLU A 39 -7.21 -6.91 -10.25
C GLU A 39 -8.24 -6.01 -9.53
N ASN A 40 -7.82 -5.33 -8.46
CA ASN A 40 -8.70 -4.42 -7.74
C ASN A 40 -8.70 -2.99 -8.32
N TYR A 41 -7.73 -2.66 -9.18
CA TYR A 41 -7.46 -1.27 -9.58
C TYR A 41 -7.33 -1.04 -11.09
N LEU A 42 -7.02 -2.07 -11.88
CA LEU A 42 -6.77 -1.98 -13.32
C LEU A 42 -7.85 -2.66 -14.19
N VAL A 43 -9.01 -2.99 -13.62
CA VAL A 43 -10.14 -3.57 -14.36
C VAL A 43 -10.92 -2.52 -15.16
N GLU A 44 -11.35 -2.87 -16.38
CA GLU A 44 -12.26 -2.05 -17.19
C GLU A 44 -13.62 -1.92 -16.48
N GLY A 45 -13.82 -0.82 -15.74
CA GLY A 45 -15.04 -0.54 -14.98
C GLY A 45 -14.85 -0.02 -13.54
N GLY A 46 -13.63 0.22 -13.07
CA GLY A 46 -13.41 0.76 -11.72
C GLY A 46 -13.76 2.25 -11.59
N LYS A 47 -14.78 2.60 -10.79
CA LYS A 47 -14.81 3.91 -10.09
C LYS A 47 -13.75 3.84 -8.98
N PRO A 48 -12.57 4.42 -9.24
CA PRO A 48 -12.22 5.62 -8.51
C PRO A 48 -11.36 6.58 -9.36
N LEU A 49 -11.93 7.10 -10.44
CA LEU A 49 -11.34 8.18 -11.25
C LEU A 49 -11.67 9.59 -10.72
N TYR A 50 -12.24 9.70 -9.51
CA TYR A 50 -12.57 10.96 -8.88
C TYR A 50 -12.12 10.92 -7.41
N TYR A 51 -10.92 11.41 -7.16
CA TYR A 51 -10.55 12.09 -5.92
C TYR A 51 -10.06 13.47 -6.29
#